data_AF-A0A7X8K153-F1
#
_entry.id   AF-A0A7X8K153-F1
#
_cell.length_a   1.000
_cell.length_b   1.000
_cell.length_c   1.000
_cell.angle_alpha   90.00
_cell.angle_beta   90.00
_cell.angle_gamma   90.00
#
_symmetry.space_group_name_H-M   'P 1'
#
loop_
_entity.id
_entity.type
_entity.pdbx_description
1 polymer ?
#
loop_
_entity_poly.entity_id
_entity_poly.type
_entity_poly.pdbx_seq_one_letter_code
_entity_poly.pdbx_strand_id
1 'polypeptide(L)' 'VFETDPAMKPFEEGTYKMDRDDVELAKTMFYEEMGWDVKTGIPKRATLERLGLGYMADDLKARGLLPA' A
#
# COMPACT_ATOMS: atom_id res chain seq x y z
N VAL A 1 6.90 3.13 -18.90
CA VAL A 1 7.56 2.41 -17.79
C VAL A 1 8.42 3.44 -17.06
N PHE A 2 8.17 3.70 -15.77
CA PHE A 2 8.91 4.69 -14.97
C PHE A 2 10.22 4.07 -14.45
N GLU A 3 11.04 3.56 -15.37
CA GLU A 3 12.33 2.97 -15.01
C GLU A 3 13.40 4.06 -15.11
N THR A 4 14.02 4.35 -13.97
CA THR A 4 15.27 5.13 -13.89
C THR A 4 16.37 4.35 -14.59
N ASP A 5 17.34 5.07 -15.17
CA ASP A 5 18.45 4.50 -15.93
C ASP A 5 19.00 3.23 -15.24
N PRO A 6 19.07 2.08 -15.95
CA PRO A 6 19.57 0.83 -15.37
C PRO A 6 21.00 0.95 -14.83
N ALA A 7 21.81 1.90 -15.31
CA ALA A 7 23.16 2.16 -14.82
C ALA A 7 23.22 2.91 -13.47
N MET A 8 22.15 3.61 -13.07
CA MET A 8 22.07 4.22 -11.74
C MET A 8 21.89 3.12 -10.69
N LYS A 9 22.70 3.14 -9.64
CA LYS A 9 22.52 2.27 -8.49
C LYS A 9 21.50 2.87 -7.51
N PRO A 10 20.71 2.05 -6.81
CA PRO A 10 19.84 2.54 -5.75
C PRO A 10 20.63 3.22 -4.63
N PHE A 11 20.05 4.27 -4.03
CA PHE A 11 20.56 4.93 -2.81
C PHE A 11 21.97 5.55 -2.91
N GLU A 12 22.46 5.86 -4.12
CA GLU A 12 23.68 6.66 -4.30
C GLU A 12 23.39 8.17 -4.35
N GLU A 13 24.38 8.98 -3.97
CA GLU A 13 24.27 10.44 -4.03
C GLU A 13 23.98 10.91 -5.46
N GLY A 14 22.94 11.73 -5.62
CA GLY A 14 22.51 12.24 -6.93
C GLY A 14 21.52 11.36 -7.69
N THR A 15 21.08 10.22 -7.12
CA THR A 15 19.98 9.41 -7.67
C THR A 15 18.74 9.43 -6.76
N TYR A 16 17.55 9.42 -7.35
CA TYR A 16 16.29 9.13 -6.65
C TYR A 16 15.83 7.68 -6.87
N LYS A 17 16.69 6.85 -7.47
CA LYS A 17 16.40 5.43 -7.68
C LYS A 17 16.40 4.73 -6.32
N MET A 18 15.26 4.12 -6.01
CA MET A 18 15.09 3.27 -4.84
C MET A 18 15.13 1.81 -5.30
N ASP A 19 15.58 0.92 -4.40
CA ASP A 19 15.52 -0.51 -4.66
C ASP A 19 14.07 -0.98 -4.67
N ARG A 20 13.74 -1.88 -5.59
CA ARG A 20 12.35 -2.33 -5.78
C ARG A 20 11.87 -3.14 -4.58
N ASP A 21 12.72 -3.98 -4.00
CA ASP A 21 12.37 -4.81 -2.86
C ASP A 21 12.18 -3.94 -1.61
N ASP A 22 13.01 -2.90 -1.44
CA ASP A 22 12.84 -1.92 -0.36
C ASP A 22 11.54 -1.10 -0.49
N VAL A 23 11.13 -0.75 -1.72
CA VAL A 23 9.85 -0.05 -1.94
C VAL A 23 8.66 -0.96 -1.63
N GLU A 24 8.70 -2.24 -2.01
CA GLU A 24 7.64 -3.19 -1.67
C GLU A 24 7.61 -3.49 -0.15
N LEU A 25 8.76 -3.51 0.52
CA LEU A 25 8.84 -3.60 1.98
C LEU A 25 8.23 -2.36 2.64
N ALA A 26 8.60 -1.16 2.20
CA ALA A 26 8.04 0.09 2.73
C ALA A 26 6.52 0.16 2.54
N LYS A 27 6.02 -0.31 1.40
CA LYS A 27 4.58 -0.41 1.10
C LYS A 27 3.88 -1.41 2.02
N THR A 28 4.51 -2.55 2.30
CA THR A 28 3.99 -3.54 3.26
C THR A 28 3.88 -2.93 4.65
N MET A 29 4.96 -2.30 5.15
CA MET A 29 4.97 -1.62 6.44
C MET A 29 3.90 -0.52 6.52
N PHE A 30 3.73 0.25 5.43
CA PHE A 30 2.68 1.27 5.35
C PHE A 30 1.28 0.68 5.46
N TYR A 31 1.00 -0.42 4.77
CA TYR A 31 -0.30 -1.10 4.87
C TYR A 31 -0.54 -1.69 6.26
N GLU A 32 0.46 -2.24 6.91
CA GLU A 32 0.33 -2.74 8.29
C GLU A 32 -0.01 -1.62 9.27
N GLU A 33 0.75 -0.51 9.24
CA GLU A 33 0.56 0.63 10.15
C GLU A 33 -0.79 1.32 9.93
N MET A 34 -1.21 1.46 8.67
CA MET A 34 -2.51 2.05 8.33
C MET A 34 -3.69 1.10 8.61
N GLY A 35 -3.42 -0.16 8.98
CA GLY A 35 -4.44 -1.17 9.23
C GLY A 35 -5.16 -1.61 7.95
N TRP A 36 -4.43 -1.66 6.84
CA TRP A 36 -4.89 -2.14 5.55
C TRP A 36 -4.50 -3.61 5.38
N ASP A 37 -5.11 -4.29 4.42
CA ASP A 37 -4.71 -5.62 4.03
C ASP A 37 -3.47 -5.56 3.12
N VAL A 38 -2.40 -6.24 3.51
CA VAL A 38 -1.10 -6.17 2.81
C VAL A 38 -1.18 -6.73 1.38
N LYS A 39 -2.08 -7.69 1.13
CA LYS A 39 -2.20 -8.36 -0.17
C LYS A 39 -2.98 -7.52 -1.19
N THR A 40 -4.06 -6.91 -0.74
CA THR A 40 -4.98 -6.17 -1.60
C THR A 40 -4.77 -4.65 -1.56
N GLY A 41 -4.10 -4.15 -0.52
CA GLY A 41 -3.98 -2.71 -0.25
C GLY A 41 -5.29 -2.07 0.22
N ILE A 42 -6.31 -2.87 0.54
CA ILE A 42 -7.64 -2.37 0.91
C ILE A 42 -7.71 -2.14 2.42
N PRO A 43 -8.21 -0.99 2.88
CA PRO A 43 -8.42 -0.75 4.31
C PRO A 43 -9.32 -1.82 4.94
N LYS A 44 -8.91 -2.39 6.06
CA LYS A 44 -9.75 -3.34 6.81
C LYS A 44 -11.01 -2.64 7.31
N ARG A 45 -12.09 -3.41 7.46
CA ARG A 45 -13.35 -2.90 8.01
C ARG A 45 -13.15 -2.17 9.35
N ALA A 46 -12.35 -2.73 10.25
CA ALA A 46 -12.04 -2.11 11.55
C ALA A 46 -11.41 -0.71 11.39
N THR A 47 -10.55 -0.51 10.40
CA THR A 47 -9.92 0.78 10.08
C THR A 47 -10.95 1.77 9.52
N LEU A 48 -11.81 1.32 8.60
CA LEU A 48 -12.87 2.17 8.05
C LEU A 48 -13.88 2.57 9.13
N GLU A 49 -14.28 1.66 10.01
CA GLU A 49 -15.18 1.94 11.12
C GLU A 49 -14.56 2.91 12.14
N ARG A 50 -13.27 2.73 12.49
CA ARG A 50 -12.53 3.66 13.35
C ARG A 50 -12.48 5.08 12.78
N LEU A 51 -12.42 5.23 11.47
CA LEU A 51 -12.38 6.52 10.77
C LEU A 51 -13.78 7.10 10.48
N GLY A 52 -14.86 6.43 10.92
CA GLY A 52 -16.24 6.87 10.64
C GLY A 52 -16.70 6.60 9.21
N LEU A 53 -15.96 5.80 8.45
CA LEU A 53 -16.23 5.40 7.06
C LEU A 53 -16.95 4.03 6.98
N GLY A 54 -17.78 3.71 7.96
CA GLY A 54 -18.53 2.43 8.00
C GLY A 54 -19.36 2.19 6.73
N TYR A 55 -19.93 3.26 6.14
CA TYR A 55 -20.67 3.17 4.88
C TYR A 55 -19.81 2.69 3.70
N MET A 56 -18.52 3.06 3.66
CA MET A 56 -17.59 2.55 2.65
C MET A 56 -17.24 1.08 2.91
N ALA A 57 -17.14 0.68 4.17
CA ALA A 57 -16.93 -0.73 4.50
C ALA A 57 -18.11 -1.59 4.03
N ASP A 58 -19.34 -1.07 4.10
CA ASP A 58 -20.53 -1.76 3.61
C ASP A 58 -20.62 -1.80 2.08
N ASP A 59 -20.30 -0.69 1.40
CA ASP A 59 -20.23 -0.66 -0.07
C ASP A 59 -19.12 -1.58 -0.63
N LEU A 60 -17.92 -1.56 -0.03
CA LEU A 60 -16.83 -2.45 -0.40
C LEU A 60 -17.18 -3.93 -0.13
N LYS A 61 -17.94 -4.23 0.93
CA LYS A 61 -18.47 -5.57 1.19
C LYS A 61 -19.47 -5.98 0.12
N ALA A 62 -20.41 -5.11 -0.22
CA ALA A 62 -21.45 -5.37 -1.23
C ALA A 62 -20.85 -5.64 -2.62
N ARG A 63 -19.72 -5.00 -2.93
CA ARG A 63 -18.96 -5.23 -4.17
C ARG A 63 -18.04 -6.46 -4.12
N GLY A 64 -17.96 -7.16 -2.99
CA GLY A 64 -17.06 -8.30 -2.80
C GLY A 64 -15.57 -7.92 -2.82
N LEU A 65 -15.24 -6.65 -2.56
CA LEU A 65 -13.89 -6.11 -2.60
C LEU A 65 -13.22 -6.12 -1.22
N LEU A 66 -14.00 -6.23 -0.13
CA LEU A 66 -13.38 -6.37 1.18
C LEU A 66 -12.67 -7.73 1.29
N PRO A 67 -11.38 -7.76 1.63
CA PRO A 67 -10.72 -8.99 2.03
C PRO A 67 -11.40 -9.53 3.29
N ALA A 68 -11.48 -10.87 3.37
CA ALA A 68 -12.15 -11.61 4.45
C ALA A 68 -11.59 -11.28 5.84
#